data_AF-A0A7S2PVD3-F1
#
_entry.id   AF-A0A7S2PVD3-F1
#
_cell.length_a   1.000
_cell.length_b   1.000
_cell.length_c   1.000
_cell.angle_alpha   90.00
_cell.angle_beta   90.00
_cell.angle_gamma   90.00
#
_symmetry.space_group_name_H-M   'P 1'
#
loop_
_entity.id
_entity.type
_entity.pdbx_description
1 polymer ?
#
loop_
_entity_poly.entity_id
_entity_poly.type
_entity_poly.pdbx_seq_one_letter_code
_entity_poly.pdbx_strand_id
1 'polypeptide(L)'
;MIEVPRAALISDKIASLVDETDGKPLCTFFSYGTNDLTQMTMGISRDDSNGFIPKYLDLGIMLDDPFQTIDEEGVGKLVQHSAALGKSVNPTMSLSVCGEHGGDPKSIAFFDKVGLNYVSCSPYRVPVARLAAAQIRVQTRMAKAKEREENRTASVQSKQTTMGNIESMSKVIVQ
;
A
#
# COMPACT_ATOMS: atom_id res chain seq x y z
N MET A 1 -15.69 6.81 -7.17
CA MET A 1 -14.54 5.97 -7.51
C MET A 1 -13.33 6.87 -7.74
N ILE A 2 -12.12 6.40 -7.47
CA ILE A 2 -10.88 7.01 -7.96
C ILE A 2 -10.33 6.07 -9.04
N GLU A 3 -10.66 6.38 -10.29
CA GLU A 3 -10.39 5.52 -11.45
C GLU A 3 -9.85 6.30 -12.66
N VAL A 4 -9.71 7.62 -12.51
CA VAL A 4 -9.10 8.50 -13.52
C VAL A 4 -7.87 9.16 -12.90
N PRO A 5 -6.73 9.28 -13.63
CA PRO A 5 -5.49 9.84 -13.07
C PRO A 5 -5.66 11.22 -12.45
N ARG A 6 -6.51 12.07 -13.06
CA ARG A 6 -6.81 13.41 -12.51
C ARG A 6 -7.41 13.33 -11.11
N ALA A 7 -8.33 12.39 -10.85
CA ALA A 7 -8.94 12.26 -9.54
C ALA A 7 -7.89 11.89 -8.48
N ALA A 8 -6.94 11.01 -8.82
CA ALA A 8 -5.83 10.66 -7.95
C ALA A 8 -4.90 11.86 -7.65
N LEU A 9 -4.64 12.71 -8.65
CA LEU A 9 -3.77 13.89 -8.52
C LEU A 9 -4.36 15.05 -7.71
N ILE A 10 -5.69 15.10 -7.54
CA ILE A 10 -6.39 16.16 -6.78
C ILE A 10 -7.34 15.59 -5.72
N SER A 11 -6.96 14.46 -5.13
CA SER A 11 -7.80 13.71 -4.19
C SER A 11 -8.10 14.47 -2.90
N ASP A 12 -7.23 15.40 -2.50
CA ASP A 12 -7.47 16.36 -1.41
C ASP A 12 -8.73 17.20 -1.69
N LYS A 13 -8.88 17.74 -2.90
CA LYS A 13 -10.04 18.55 -3.28
C LYS A 13 -11.34 17.75 -3.30
N ILE A 14 -11.26 16.47 -3.66
CA ILE A 14 -12.42 15.57 -3.67
C ILE A 14 -12.80 15.20 -2.23
N ALA A 15 -11.82 14.86 -1.40
CA ALA A 15 -12.03 14.45 -0.01
C ALA A 15 -12.46 15.61 0.90
N SER A 16 -12.16 16.87 0.53
CA SER A 16 -12.56 18.06 1.29
C SER A 16 -13.99 18.53 1.04
N LEU A 17 -14.71 17.92 0.09
CA LEU A 17 -16.08 18.33 -0.24
C LEU A 17 -17.03 18.05 0.93
N VAL A 18 -17.84 19.04 1.31
CA VAL A 18 -18.84 18.95 2.37
C VAL A 18 -20.20 19.40 1.86
N ASP A 19 -21.27 18.87 2.46
CA ASP A 19 -22.63 19.32 2.22
C ASP A 19 -22.80 20.72 2.81
N GLU A 20 -23.25 21.68 2.00
CA GLU A 20 -23.38 23.07 2.42
C GLU A 20 -24.49 23.28 3.48
N THR A 21 -25.42 22.33 3.61
CA THR A 21 -26.56 22.43 4.53
C THR A 21 -26.24 21.94 5.93
N ASP A 22 -25.43 20.88 6.08
CA ASP A 22 -25.12 20.25 7.37
C ASP A 22 -23.63 20.08 7.68
N GLY A 23 -22.74 20.50 6.75
CA GLY A 23 -21.29 20.48 6.91
C GLY A 23 -20.67 19.09 6.89
N LYS A 24 -21.41 18.02 6.59
CA LYS A 24 -20.88 16.65 6.58
C LYS A 24 -20.05 16.39 5.32
N PRO A 25 -19.00 15.56 5.38
CA PRO A 25 -18.24 15.17 4.19
C PRO A 25 -19.14 14.50 3.15
N LEU A 26 -19.12 15.01 1.91
CA LEU A 26 -19.78 14.36 0.76
C LEU A 26 -19.03 13.09 0.35
N CYS A 27 -17.72 13.05 0.60
CA CYS A 27 -16.90 11.88 0.35
C CYS A 27 -16.48 11.23 1.68
N THR A 28 -17.08 10.09 1.99
CA THR A 28 -16.78 9.28 3.19
C THR A 28 -15.89 8.07 2.88
N PHE A 29 -15.66 7.78 1.59
CA PHE A 29 -14.76 6.72 1.15
C PHE A 29 -14.22 6.95 -0.25
N PHE A 30 -13.02 6.42 -0.51
CA PHE A 30 -12.52 6.18 -1.86
C PHE A 30 -12.54 4.68 -2.15
N SER A 31 -13.08 4.32 -3.30
CA SER A 31 -12.90 3.02 -3.93
C SER A 31 -12.06 3.21 -5.19
N TYR A 32 -10.91 2.57 -5.26
CA TYR A 32 -10.02 2.61 -6.43
C TYR A 32 -10.52 1.64 -7.50
N GLY A 33 -10.95 2.21 -8.63
CA GLY A 33 -11.29 1.46 -9.83
C GLY A 33 -10.02 1.18 -10.62
N THR A 34 -9.24 0.20 -10.16
CA THR A 34 -7.88 0.00 -10.67
C THR A 34 -7.84 -0.47 -12.12
N ASN A 35 -8.90 -1.09 -12.65
CA ASN A 35 -8.97 -1.43 -14.07
C ASN A 35 -8.89 -0.18 -14.95
N ASP A 36 -9.82 0.75 -14.78
CA ASP A 36 -9.86 1.99 -15.57
C ASP A 36 -8.66 2.89 -15.26
N LEU A 37 -8.20 2.90 -13.99
CA LEU A 37 -6.99 3.61 -13.64
C LEU A 37 -5.77 3.06 -14.38
N THR A 38 -5.63 1.73 -14.50
CA THR A 38 -4.60 1.09 -15.32
C THR A 38 -4.75 1.49 -16.79
N GLN A 39 -5.96 1.40 -17.35
CA GLN A 39 -6.19 1.77 -18.76
C GLN A 39 -5.72 3.18 -19.07
N MET A 40 -6.12 4.15 -18.24
CA MET A 40 -5.79 5.57 -18.46
C MET A 40 -4.34 5.90 -18.13
N THR A 41 -3.74 5.24 -17.13
CA THR A 41 -2.35 5.51 -16.73
C THR A 41 -1.36 4.95 -17.75
N MET A 42 -1.64 3.75 -18.27
CA MET A 42 -0.74 3.08 -19.22
C MET A 42 -1.08 3.38 -20.67
N GLY A 43 -2.24 3.99 -20.95
CA GLY A 43 -2.73 4.21 -22.31
C GLY A 43 -3.07 2.90 -23.02
N ILE A 44 -3.56 1.90 -22.28
CA ILE A 44 -3.88 0.57 -22.80
C ILE A 44 -5.38 0.33 -22.71
N SER A 45 -6.03 0.16 -23.85
CA SER A 45 -7.39 -0.39 -23.91
C SER A 45 -7.35 -1.86 -23.50
N ARG A 46 -8.11 -2.24 -22.48
CA ARG A 46 -8.17 -3.62 -21.98
C ARG A 46 -8.69 -4.58 -23.04
N ASP A 47 -9.69 -4.15 -23.81
CA ASP A 47 -10.33 -4.98 -24.84
C ASP A 47 -9.39 -5.27 -26.01
N ASP A 48 -8.45 -4.36 -26.30
CA ASP A 48 -7.46 -4.51 -27.37
C ASP A 48 -6.12 -5.11 -26.88
N SER A 49 -5.93 -5.19 -25.56
CA SER A 49 -4.65 -5.54 -24.94
C SER A 49 -4.18 -6.98 -25.20
N ASN A 50 -5.12 -7.91 -25.42
CA ASN A 50 -4.83 -9.32 -25.70
C ASN A 50 -3.98 -9.51 -26.97
N GLY A 51 -3.97 -8.52 -27.88
CA GLY A 51 -3.16 -8.56 -29.10
C GLY A 51 -1.66 -8.41 -28.87
N PHE A 52 -1.22 -7.86 -27.73
CA PHE A 52 0.21 -7.56 -27.50
C PHE A 52 0.74 -7.84 -26.10
N ILE A 53 -0.09 -7.84 -25.05
CA ILE A 53 0.37 -8.12 -23.66
C ILE A 53 1.11 -9.46 -23.56
N PRO A 54 0.62 -10.58 -24.12
CA PRO A 54 1.35 -11.85 -24.07
C PRO A 54 2.76 -11.75 -24.66
N LYS A 55 2.91 -11.01 -25.77
CA LYS A 55 4.22 -10.81 -26.39
C LYS A 55 5.14 -9.94 -25.54
N TYR A 56 4.61 -8.96 -24.83
CA TYR A 56 5.39 -8.10 -23.93
C TYR A 56 5.91 -8.89 -22.72
N LEU A 57 5.11 -9.83 -22.22
CA LEU A 57 5.53 -10.77 -21.17
C LEU A 57 6.64 -11.71 -21.68
N ASP A 58 6.48 -12.31 -22.86
CA ASP A 58 7.49 -13.19 -23.47
C ASP A 58 8.84 -12.47 -23.70
N LEU A 59 8.79 -11.18 -24.04
CA LEU A 59 9.98 -10.36 -24.26
C LEU A 59 10.56 -9.77 -22.96
N GLY A 60 9.90 -9.97 -21.81
CA GLY A 60 10.30 -9.39 -20.53
C GLY A 60 10.18 -7.85 -20.47
N ILE A 61 9.40 -7.25 -21.38
CA ILE A 61 9.08 -5.81 -21.35
C ILE A 61 8.16 -5.53 -20.16
N MET A 62 7.25 -6.46 -19.87
CA MET A 62 6.41 -6.48 -18.67
C MET A 62 6.71 -7.75 -17.88
N LEU A 63 6.69 -7.63 -16.55
CA LEU A 63 6.90 -8.78 -15.65
C LEU A 63 5.59 -9.49 -15.30
N ASP A 64 4.50 -8.75 -15.24
CA ASP A 64 3.15 -9.23 -14.93
C ASP A 64 2.15 -8.52 -15.85
N ASP A 65 0.98 -9.14 -16.09
CA ASP A 65 -0.15 -8.48 -16.77
C ASP A 65 -0.71 -7.37 -15.86
N PRO A 66 -0.67 -6.09 -16.28
CA PRO A 66 -1.07 -4.96 -15.44
C PRO A 66 -2.58 -4.88 -15.15
N PHE A 67 -3.40 -5.73 -15.80
CA PHE A 67 -4.83 -5.89 -15.47
C PHE A 67 -5.11 -7.03 -14.49
N GLN A 68 -4.08 -7.81 -14.13
CA GLN A 68 -4.18 -8.90 -13.16
C GLN A 68 -3.42 -8.56 -11.87
N THR A 69 -2.20 -8.03 -12.01
CA THR A 69 -1.34 -7.58 -10.90
C THR A 69 -1.09 -6.09 -11.04
N ILE A 70 -1.26 -5.35 -9.95
CA ILE A 70 -1.10 -3.90 -9.96
C ILE A 70 0.33 -3.51 -10.39
N ASP A 71 0.44 -2.60 -11.34
CA ASP A 71 1.70 -1.92 -11.65
C ASP A 71 2.05 -0.99 -10.47
N GLU A 72 2.96 -1.42 -9.59
CA GLU A 72 3.35 -0.63 -8.41
C GLU A 72 4.07 0.70 -8.79
N GLU A 73 4.77 0.75 -9.93
CA GLU A 73 5.65 1.87 -10.28
C GLU A 73 4.94 3.02 -10.99
N GLY A 74 3.82 2.75 -11.67
CA GLY A 74 2.95 3.74 -12.29
C GLY A 74 1.61 3.86 -11.57
N VAL A 75 0.71 2.90 -11.80
CA VAL A 75 -0.66 2.92 -11.25
C VAL A 75 -0.65 2.95 -9.72
N GLY A 76 0.23 2.18 -9.11
CA GLY A 76 0.43 2.12 -7.66
C GLY A 76 0.84 3.47 -7.07
N LYS A 77 1.70 4.24 -7.75
CA LYS A 77 2.06 5.59 -7.29
C LYS A 77 0.86 6.54 -7.28
N LEU A 78 -0.05 6.43 -8.25
CA LEU A 78 -1.29 7.21 -8.23
C LEU A 78 -2.18 6.81 -7.05
N VAL A 79 -2.32 5.51 -6.77
CA VAL A 79 -3.09 5.02 -5.61
C VAL A 79 -2.47 5.52 -4.29
N GLN A 80 -1.16 5.43 -4.14
CA GLN A 80 -0.43 5.93 -2.96
C GLN A 80 -0.60 7.44 -2.77
N HIS A 81 -0.42 8.21 -3.85
CA HIS A 81 -0.56 9.66 -3.83
C HIS A 81 -1.98 10.09 -3.47
N SER A 82 -2.97 9.49 -4.11
CA SER A 82 -4.40 9.70 -3.83
C SER A 82 -4.75 9.39 -2.38
N ALA A 83 -4.27 8.25 -1.86
CA ALA A 83 -4.53 7.83 -0.49
C ALA A 83 -3.97 8.83 0.52
N ALA A 84 -2.73 9.31 0.30
CA ALA A 84 -2.09 10.30 1.14
C ALA A 84 -2.84 11.65 1.12
N LEU A 85 -3.17 12.18 -0.06
CA LEU A 85 -3.89 13.44 -0.23
C LEU A 85 -5.31 13.38 0.36
N GLY A 86 -6.05 12.31 0.11
CA GLY A 86 -7.40 12.15 0.66
C GLY A 86 -7.38 12.09 2.19
N LYS A 87 -6.44 11.32 2.76
CA LYS A 87 -6.29 11.18 4.21
C LYS A 87 -5.77 12.44 4.90
N SER A 88 -5.02 13.30 4.22
CA SER A 88 -4.52 14.54 4.84
C SER A 88 -5.64 15.54 5.16
N VAL A 89 -6.73 15.52 4.40
CA VAL A 89 -7.88 16.40 4.63
C VAL A 89 -9.07 15.70 5.29
N ASN A 90 -9.20 14.38 5.08
CA ASN A 90 -10.25 13.56 5.70
C ASN A 90 -9.65 12.27 6.30
N PRO A 91 -9.08 12.34 7.52
CA PRO A 91 -8.38 11.20 8.13
C PRO A 91 -9.28 9.99 8.43
N THR A 92 -10.58 10.21 8.61
CA THR A 92 -11.56 9.16 8.97
C THR A 92 -12.16 8.45 7.75
N MET A 93 -11.96 8.99 6.55
CA MET A 93 -12.41 8.40 5.28
C MET A 93 -11.90 6.97 5.10
N SER A 94 -12.73 6.04 4.62
CA SER A 94 -12.26 4.70 4.29
C SER A 94 -11.66 4.61 2.88
N LEU A 95 -10.65 3.77 2.71
CA LEU A 95 -9.98 3.52 1.42
C LEU A 95 -10.17 2.06 1.04
N SER A 96 -10.54 1.80 -0.21
CA SER A 96 -10.71 0.44 -0.73
C SER A 96 -10.36 0.34 -2.20
N VAL A 97 -10.24 -0.88 -2.70
CA VAL A 97 -10.04 -1.19 -4.11
C VAL A 97 -11.10 -2.18 -4.57
N CYS A 98 -11.57 -2.03 -5.80
CA CYS A 98 -12.43 -2.98 -6.46
C CYS A 98 -11.79 -3.50 -7.77
N GLY A 99 -12.28 -4.65 -8.22
CA GLY A 99 -11.86 -5.27 -9.47
C GLY A 99 -10.89 -6.44 -9.28
N GLU A 100 -10.14 -6.72 -10.32
CA GLU A 100 -9.35 -7.93 -10.51
C GLU A 100 -8.18 -7.96 -9.52
N HIS A 101 -7.52 -6.82 -9.35
CA HIS A 101 -6.42 -6.60 -8.41
C HIS A 101 -6.84 -6.83 -6.95
N GLY A 102 -8.12 -6.63 -6.61
CA GLY A 102 -8.63 -6.89 -5.27
C GLY A 102 -8.62 -8.36 -4.87
N GLY A 103 -8.44 -9.27 -5.84
CA GLY A 103 -8.33 -10.71 -5.62
C GLY A 103 -6.93 -11.29 -5.91
N ASP A 104 -5.96 -10.45 -6.25
CA ASP A 104 -4.58 -10.86 -6.53
C ASP A 104 -3.69 -10.71 -5.27
N PRO A 105 -3.03 -11.79 -4.79
CA PRO A 105 -2.22 -11.72 -3.57
C PRO A 105 -1.10 -10.68 -3.58
N LYS A 106 -0.40 -10.46 -4.71
CA LYS A 106 0.68 -9.46 -4.82
C LYS A 106 0.09 -8.05 -4.66
N SER A 107 -0.99 -7.77 -5.38
CA SER A 107 -1.71 -6.50 -5.30
C SER A 107 -2.29 -6.24 -3.91
N ILE A 108 -2.85 -7.26 -3.25
CA ILE A 108 -3.35 -7.13 -1.86
C ILE A 108 -2.21 -6.76 -0.90
N ALA A 109 -1.01 -7.34 -1.09
CA ALA A 109 0.16 -6.97 -0.28
C ALA A 109 0.57 -5.52 -0.51
N PHE A 110 0.52 -5.03 -1.75
CA PHE A 110 0.72 -3.62 -2.06
C PHE A 110 -0.33 -2.74 -1.36
N PHE A 111 -1.63 -3.07 -1.48
CA PHE A 111 -2.70 -2.27 -0.89
C PHE A 111 -2.66 -2.23 0.66
N ASP A 112 -2.24 -3.30 1.33
CA ASP A 112 -1.99 -3.29 2.80
C ASP A 112 -0.87 -2.30 3.17
N LYS A 113 0.23 -2.25 2.38
CA LYS A 113 1.31 -1.28 2.58
C LYS A 113 0.83 0.18 2.38
N VAL A 114 -0.04 0.43 1.41
CA VAL A 114 -0.64 1.76 1.19
C VAL A 114 -1.59 2.15 2.33
N GLY A 115 -2.14 1.16 3.04
CA GLY A 115 -3.07 1.39 4.15
C GLY A 115 -4.54 1.42 3.73
N LEU A 116 -4.91 0.68 2.68
CA LEU A 116 -6.31 0.46 2.34
C LEU A 116 -7.02 -0.34 3.46
N ASN A 117 -8.29 -0.04 3.68
CA ASN A 117 -9.11 -0.65 4.72
C ASN A 117 -9.67 -2.01 4.30
N TYR A 118 -10.03 -2.18 3.02
CA TYR A 118 -10.55 -3.45 2.50
C TYR A 118 -10.35 -3.58 0.99
N VAL A 119 -10.45 -4.81 0.51
CA VAL A 119 -10.44 -5.15 -0.91
C VAL A 119 -11.80 -5.75 -1.29
N SER A 120 -12.25 -5.48 -2.51
CA SER A 120 -13.46 -6.06 -3.10
C SER A 120 -13.08 -6.81 -4.38
N CYS A 121 -13.48 -8.08 -4.45
CA CYS A 121 -13.18 -8.96 -5.57
C CYS A 121 -14.38 -9.86 -5.90
N SER A 122 -14.31 -10.56 -7.03
CA SER A 122 -15.37 -11.49 -7.44
C SER A 122 -15.60 -12.59 -6.37
N PRO A 123 -16.83 -13.13 -6.24
CA PRO A 123 -17.17 -14.07 -5.17
C PRO A 123 -16.21 -15.26 -5.05
N TYR A 124 -15.78 -15.82 -6.18
CA TYR A 124 -14.85 -16.96 -6.22
C TYR A 124 -13.42 -16.61 -5.77
N ARG A 125 -13.02 -15.34 -5.83
CA ARG A 125 -11.71 -14.85 -5.35
C ARG A 125 -11.72 -14.47 -3.87
N VAL A 126 -12.89 -14.35 -3.24
CA VAL A 126 -12.98 -14.00 -1.81
C VAL A 126 -12.14 -14.91 -0.90
N PRO A 127 -12.16 -16.25 -1.05
CA PRO A 127 -11.32 -17.12 -0.22
C PRO A 127 -9.81 -16.84 -0.39
N VAL A 128 -9.36 -16.59 -1.62
CA VAL A 128 -7.96 -16.26 -1.95
C VAL A 128 -7.58 -14.91 -1.33
N ALA A 129 -8.42 -13.89 -1.50
CA ALA A 129 -8.17 -12.57 -0.95
C ALA A 129 -8.08 -12.59 0.59
N ARG A 130 -8.96 -13.36 1.25
CA ARG A 130 -8.91 -13.55 2.71
C ARG A 130 -7.64 -14.24 3.16
N LEU A 131 -7.20 -15.29 2.44
CA LEU A 131 -5.97 -16.00 2.75
C LEU A 131 -4.74 -15.09 2.58
N ALA A 132 -4.67 -14.38 1.45
CA ALA A 132 -3.58 -13.44 1.17
C ALA A 132 -3.49 -12.36 2.26
N ALA A 133 -4.61 -11.71 2.59
CA ALA A 133 -4.69 -10.72 3.65
C ALA A 133 -4.21 -11.30 5.00
N ALA A 134 -4.65 -12.52 5.36
CA ALA A 134 -4.21 -13.17 6.59
C ALA A 134 -2.70 -13.43 6.62
N GLN A 135 -2.14 -13.94 5.51
CA GLN A 135 -0.70 -14.20 5.36
C GLN A 135 0.11 -12.91 5.53
N ILE A 136 -0.29 -11.82 4.86
CA ILE A 136 0.36 -10.50 4.97
C ILE A 136 0.36 -10.03 6.43
N ARG A 137 -0.78 -10.13 7.12
CA ARG A 137 -0.88 -9.71 8.53
C ARG A 137 0.00 -10.55 9.45
N VAL A 138 0.14 -11.85 9.21
CA VAL A 138 1.05 -12.72 9.96
C VAL A 138 2.50 -12.32 9.71
N GLN A 139 2.90 -12.16 8.44
CA GLN A 139 4.26 -11.75 8.06
C GLN A 139 4.64 -10.40 8.67
N THR A 140 3.76 -9.40 8.58
CA THR A 140 3.96 -8.08 9.19
C THR A 140 4.12 -8.14 10.71
N ARG A 141 3.37 -9.02 11.40
CA ARG A 141 3.54 -9.23 12.84
C ARG A 141 4.87 -9.89 13.18
N MET A 142 5.28 -10.89 12.41
CA MET A 142 6.56 -11.59 12.60
C MET A 142 7.74 -10.64 12.36
N ALA A 143 7.69 -9.82 11.32
CA ALA A 143 8.71 -8.81 11.03
C ALA A 143 8.85 -7.80 12.18
N LYS A 144 7.74 -7.27 12.70
CA LYS A 144 7.74 -6.36 13.86
C LYS A 144 8.26 -7.02 15.14
N ALA A 145 7.98 -8.31 15.35
CA ALA A 145 8.49 -9.03 16.50
C ALA A 145 10.03 -9.17 16.43
N LYS A 146 10.54 -9.53 15.25
CA LYS A 146 11.97 -9.64 14.99
C LYS A 146 12.69 -8.29 15.17
N GLU A 147 12.14 -7.21 14.61
CA GLU A 147 12.69 -5.85 14.77
C GLU A 147 12.76 -5.42 16.25
N ARG A 148 11.73 -5.75 17.04
CA ARG A 148 11.73 -5.47 18.49
C ARG A 148 12.80 -6.27 19.23
N GLU A 149 13.04 -7.51 18.84
CA GLU A 149 14.07 -8.36 19.43
C GLU A 149 15.48 -7.86 19.08
N GLU A 150 15.72 -7.48 17.83
CA GLU A 150 16.97 -6.88 17.36
C GLU A 150 17.25 -5.55 18.10
N ASN A 151 16.27 -4.66 18.17
CA ASN A 151 16.38 -3.39 18.90
C ASN A 151 16.63 -3.59 20.40
N ARG A 152 15.98 -4.58 21.02
CA ARG A 152 16.23 -4.93 22.42
C ARG A 152 17.67 -5.40 22.61
N THR A 153 18.17 -6.29 21.75
CA THR A 153 19.53 -6.83 21.83
C THR A 153 20.58 -5.74 21.66
N ALA A 154 20.41 -4.85 20.67
CA ALA A 154 21.29 -3.69 20.45
C ALA A 154 21.33 -2.74 21.67
N SER A 155 20.18 -2.53 22.33
CA SER A 155 20.10 -1.68 23.53
C SER A 155 20.78 -2.27 24.77
N VAL A 156 20.82 -3.60 24.89
CA VAL A 156 21.52 -4.29 25.98
C VAL A 156 23.04 -4.22 25.74
N GLN A 157 23.46 -4.43 24.50
CA GLN A 157 24.87 -4.41 24.12
C GLN A 157 25.48 -3.01 24.27
N SER A 158 24.75 -1.93 23.92
CA SER A 158 25.23 -0.56 24.13
C SER A 158 25.37 -0.18 25.61
N LYS A 159 24.45 -0.64 26.48
CA LYS A 159 24.55 -0.42 27.94
C LYS A 159 25.74 -1.15 28.56
N GLN A 160 26.03 -2.37 28.13
CA GLN A 160 27.19 -3.13 28.59
C GLN A 160 28.52 -2.47 28.17
N THR A 161 28.62 -1.97 26.93
CA THR A 161 29.80 -1.22 26.46
C THR A 161 30.02 0.08 27.25
N THR A 162 28.94 0.81 27.54
CA THR A 162 29.03 2.04 28.35
C THR A 162 29.44 1.75 29.80
N MET A 163 28.89 0.70 30.43
CA MET A 163 29.31 0.29 31.77
C MET A 163 30.78 -0.18 31.81
N GLY A 164 31.21 -0.97 30.82
CA GLY A 164 32.61 -1.41 30.72
C GLY A 164 33.61 -0.27 30.53
N ASN A 165 33.23 0.79 29.79
CA ASN A 165 34.06 1.98 29.64
C ASN A 165 34.12 2.84 30.91
N ILE A 166 33.04 2.91 31.70
CA ILE A 166 33.04 3.62 32.99
C ILE A 166 33.95 2.89 34.00
N GLU A 167 33.89 1.54 34.04
CA GLU A 167 34.76 0.73 34.90
C GLU A 167 36.24 0.77 34.48
N SER A 168 36.54 0.94 33.19
CA SER A 168 37.94 1.09 32.73
C SER A 168 38.50 2.48 33.03
N MET A 169 37.70 3.56 32.87
CA MET A 169 38.12 4.92 33.20
C MET A 169 38.34 5.15 34.70
N SER A 170 37.53 4.54 35.56
CA SER A 170 37.69 4.63 37.02
C SER A 170 38.95 3.94 37.54
N LYS A 171 39.52 2.97 36.80
CA LYS A 171 40.82 2.35 37.13
C LYS A 171 42.04 3.20 36.72
N VAL A 172 41.88 4.17 35.82
CA VAL A 172 43.00 5.03 35.34
C VAL A 172 43.21 6.26 36.23
N ILE A 173 42.21 6.66 37.04
CA ILE A 173 42.25 7.89 37.85
C ILE A 173 42.91 7.67 39.23
N VAL A 174 43.26 6.42 39.59
CA VAL A 174 43.98 6.11 40.84
C VAL A 174 45.34 5.50 40.51
N GLN A 175 46.33 6.36 40.23
CA GLN A 175 47.77 6.08 40.37
C GLN A 175 48.44 7.29 41.02
#